data_AF-X0Y6H4-F1
#
_entry.id   AF-X0Y6H4-F1
#
_cell.length_a   1.000
_cell.length_b   1.000
_cell.length_c   1.000
_cell.angle_alpha   90.00
_cell.angle_beta   90.00
_cell.angle_gamma   90.00
#
_symmetry.space_group_name_H-M   'P 1'
#
loop_
_entity.id
_entity.type
_entity.pdbx_description
1 polymer ?
#
loop_
_entity_poly.entity_id
_entity_poly.type
_entity_poly.pdbx_seq_one_letter_code
_entity_poly.pdbx_strand_id
1 'polypeptide(L)' 'PESAIKTDPEGYGYIPDMDYCKGCGICVNECPRGAMEMKFME' A
#
# COMPACT_ATOMS: atom_id res chain seq x y z
N PRO A 1 -3.84 6.07 11.70
CA PRO A 1 -3.26 5.67 10.40
C PRO A 1 -1.93 6.40 10.17
N GLU A 2 -0.82 5.67 10.21
CA GLU A 2 0.48 6.20 9.78
C GLU A 2 0.60 6.02 8.26
N SER A 3 1.08 7.03 7.56
CA SER A 3 1.35 6.93 6.13
C SER A 3 2.57 6.03 5.93
N ALA A 4 2.34 4.76 5.61
CA ALA A 4 3.36 3.74 5.40
C ALA A 4 3.54 3.41 3.91
N ILE A 5 3.51 4.43 3.04
CA ILE A 5 3.69 4.28 1.58
C ILE A 5 4.98 4.99 1.16
N LYS A 6 5.78 4.32 0.34
CA LYS A 6 7.05 4.82 -0.20
C LYS A 6 7.02 4.79 -1.73
N THR A 7 7.87 5.60 -2.37
CA THR A 7 8.11 5.49 -3.82
C THR A 7 8.87 4.21 -4.13
N ASP A 8 8.48 3.52 -5.19
CA ASP A 8 9.22 2.39 -5.74
C ASP A 8 10.57 2.88 -6.30
N PRO A 9 11.72 2.34 -5.85
CA PRO A 9 13.03 2.73 -6.34
C PRO A 9 13.24 2.46 -7.84
N GLU A 10 12.49 1.52 -8.43
CA GLU A 10 12.52 1.23 -9.86
C GLU A 10 11.61 2.17 -10.68
N GLY A 11 10.85 3.04 -10.01
CA GLY A 11 10.01 4.05 -10.65
C GLY A 11 8.63 3.55 -11.11
N TYR A 12 8.20 2.37 -10.69
CA TYR A 12 6.90 1.80 -11.06
C TYR A 12 5.71 2.37 -10.27
N GLY A 13 5.95 3.18 -9.24
CA GLY A 13 4.90 3.87 -8.49
C GLY A 13 5.19 3.91 -7.01
N TYR A 14 4.28 3.33 -6.22
CA TYR A 14 4.34 3.34 -4.76
C TYR A 14 4.21 1.93 -4.20
N ILE A 15 4.97 1.66 -3.14
CA ILE A 15 4.99 0.39 -2.42
C ILE A 15 4.69 0.61 -0.93
N PRO A 16 3.91 -0.28 -0.29
CA PRO A 16 3.71 -0.24 1.15
C PRO A 16 4.99 -0.67 1.88
N ASP A 17 5.37 0.08 2.90
CA ASP A 17 6.37 -0.35 3.87
C ASP A 17 5.74 -1.36 4.83
N MET A 18 6.00 -2.64 4.60
CA MET A 18 5.34 -3.72 5.34
C MET A 18 5.78 -3.82 6.80
N ASP A 19 6.93 -3.25 7.17
CA ASP A 19 7.37 -3.19 8.57
C ASP A 19 6.51 -2.22 9.41
N TYR A 20 5.99 -1.18 8.75
CA TYR A 20 5.16 -0.14 9.38
C TYR A 20 3.68 -0.27 9.01
N CYS A 21 3.34 -0.98 7.94
CA CYS A 21 1.97 -1.18 7.49
C CYS A 21 1.11 -1.81 8.58
N LYS A 22 -0.01 -1.16 8.89
CA LYS A 22 -0.99 -1.64 9.89
C LYS A 22 -2.26 -2.24 9.26
N GLY A 23 -2.29 -2.38 7.93
CA GLY A 23 -3.42 -2.97 7.22
C GLY A 23 -4.70 -2.12 7.21
N CYS A 24 -4.60 -0.79 7.32
CA CYS A 24 -5.78 0.08 7.38
C CYS A 24 -6.58 0.21 6.06
N GLY A 25 -6.02 -0.24 4.93
CA GLY A 25 -6.70 -0.28 3.64
C GLY A 25 -6.88 1.08 2.91
N ILE A 26 -6.48 2.21 3.50
CA ILE A 26 -6.66 3.54 2.90
C ILE A 26 -5.95 3.63 1.53
N CYS A 27 -4.71 3.13 1.44
CA CYS A 27 -3.95 3.15 0.19
C CYS A 27 -4.59 2.32 -0.93
N VAL A 28 -5.31 1.25 -0.59
CA VAL A 28 -6.04 0.42 -1.55
C VAL A 28 -7.30 1.16 -2.03
N ASN A 29 -8.05 1.78 -1.12
CA ASN A 29 -9.28 2.50 -1.43
C ASN A 29 -9.02 3.78 -2.25
N GLU A 30 -8.02 4.57 -1.87
CA GLU A 30 -7.73 5.85 -2.51
C GLU A 30 -6.95 5.71 -3.82
N CYS A 31 -6.42 4.52 -4.15
CA CYS A 31 -5.64 4.36 -5.38
C CYS A 31 -6.57 4.40 -6.61
N PRO A 32 -6.54 5.45 -7.44
CA PRO A 32 -7.42 5.55 -8.61
C PRO A 32 -7.08 4.53 -9.70
N ARG A 33 -5.90 3.92 -9.61
CA ARG A 33 -5.42 2.87 -10.53
C ARG A 33 -5.82 1.46 -10.07
N GLY A 34 -6.28 1.28 -8.83
CA GLY A 34 -6.54 -0.04 -8.25
C GLY A 34 -5.27 -0.92 -8.21
N ALA A 35 -4.10 -0.34 -7.94
CA ALA A 35 -2.81 -1.00 -8.06
C ALA A 35 -2.46 -1.97 -6.92
N MET A 36 -3.26 -2.02 -5.87
CA MET A 36 -3.02 -2.81 -4.65
C MET A 36 -4.30 -3.51 -4.21
N GLU A 37 -4.16 -4.62 -3.49
CA GLU A 37 -5.26 -5.39 -2.91
C GLU A 37 -4.95 -5.78 -1.46
N MET A 38 -6.00 -5.90 -0.63
CA MET A 38 -5.88 -6.48 0.71
C MET A 38 -6.05 -7.99 0.61
N LYS A 39 -5.08 -8.77 1.12
CA LYS A 39 -5.20 -10.22 1.28
C LYS A 39 -5.29 -10.58 2.74
N PHE A 40 -6.31 -11.36 3.09
CA PHE A 40 -6.43 -12.03 4.38
C PHE A 40 -6.12 -13.51 4.12
N MET A 41 -5.11 -14.05 4.81
CA MET A 41 -4.89 -15.49 4.81
C MET A 41 -5.98 -16.15 5.66
N GLU A 42 -6.60 -17.18 5.10
CA GLU A 42 -7.55 -18.08 5.78
C GLU A 42 -6.81 -19.28 6.37
#